data_AF-A0A2A5D6A2-F1
#
_entry.id   AF-A0A2A5D6A2-F1
#
_cell.length_a   1.000
_cell.length_b   1.000
_cell.length_c   1.000
_cell.angle_alpha   90.00
_cell.angle_beta   90.00
_cell.angle_gamma   90.00
#
_symmetry.space_group_name_H-M   'P 1'
#
loop_
_entity.id
_entity.type
_entity.pdbx_description
1 polymer ?
#
loop_
_entity_poly.entity_id
_entity_poly.type
_entity_poly.pdbx_seq_one_letter_code
_entity_poly.pdbx_strand_id
1 'polypeptide(L)' 'MTKEEFKQVFDSGNDEKLRLAIAVMNKEHTFKELSIFACVSNSSFQGLTRRLKLTSNKKRVRKSNTMFLEGGR' A
#
# COMPACT_ATOMS: atom_id res chain seq x y z
N MET A 1 12.62 -3.17 4.41
CA MET A 1 12.65 -3.71 3.03
C MET A 1 12.73 -2.52 2.08
N THR A 2 13.56 -2.57 1.04
CA THR A 2 13.68 -1.46 0.06
C THR A 2 12.61 -1.59 -1.04
N LYS A 3 12.43 -0.53 -1.84
CA LYS A 3 11.49 -0.54 -2.97
C LYS A 3 11.85 -1.59 -4.02
N GLU A 4 13.15 -1.78 -4.26
CA GLU A 4 13.68 -2.74 -5.22
C GLU A 4 13.44 -4.18 -4.75
N GLU A 5 13.71 -4.46 -3.48
CA GLU A 5 13.41 -5.76 -2.85
C GLU A 5 11.92 -6.09 -2.92
N PHE A 6 11.05 -5.11 -2.67
CA PHE A 6 9.60 -5.29 -2.79
C PHE A 6 9.18 -5.64 -4.22
N LYS A 7 9.76 -4.98 -5.23
CA LYS A 7 9.50 -5.28 -6.63
C LYS A 7 9.94 -6.70 -6.98
N GLN A 8 11.13 -7.14 -6.54
CA GLN A 8 11.59 -8.51 -6.77
C GLN A 8 10.65 -9.56 -6.17
N VAL A 9 10.15 -9.32 -4.96
CA VAL A 9 9.16 -10.22 -4.34
C VAL A 9 7.84 -10.23 -5.11
N PHE A 10 7.42 -9.07 -5.63
CA PHE A 10 6.22 -8.95 -6.46
C PHE A 10 6.36 -9.72 -7.78
N ASP A 11 7.47 -9.54 -8.49
CA ASP A 11 7.80 -10.24 -9.75
C ASP A 11 8.00 -11.75 -9.55
N SER A 12 8.42 -12.19 -8.35
CA SER A 12 8.57 -13.60 -8.02
C SER A 12 7.26 -14.40 -8.06
N GLY A 13 6.09 -13.74 -8.06
CA GLY A 13 4.77 -14.40 -8.12
C GLY A 13 4.46 -15.31 -6.92
N ASN A 14 5.23 -15.20 -5.83
CA ASN A 14 5.04 -16.01 -4.64
C ASN A 14 4.13 -15.28 -3.65
N ASP A 15 2.88 -15.71 -3.57
CA ASP A 15 1.84 -15.09 -2.75
C ASP A 15 2.19 -15.03 -1.26
N GLU A 16 2.90 -16.03 -0.72
CA GLU A 16 3.25 -16.08 0.70
C GLU A 16 4.32 -15.04 1.04
N LYS A 17 5.37 -14.96 0.22
CA LYS A 17 6.41 -13.92 0.35
C LYS A 17 5.84 -12.54 0.12
N LEU A 18 4.97 -12.40 -0.89
CA LEU A 18 4.32 -11.14 -1.20
C LEU A 18 3.42 -10.67 -0.05
N ARG A 19 2.71 -11.58 0.60
CA ARG A 19 1.89 -11.28 1.78
C ARG A 19 2.73 -10.74 2.93
N LEU A 20 3.87 -11.38 3.22
CA LEU A 20 4.81 -10.93 4.25
C LEU A 20 5.42 -9.58 3.91
N ALA A 21 5.88 -9.40 2.66
CA ALA A 21 6.46 -8.15 2.19
C ALA A 21 5.47 -6.98 2.29
N ILE A 22 4.22 -7.20 1.86
CA ILE A 22 3.16 -6.20 2.00
C ILE A 22 2.88 -5.94 3.47
N ALA A 23 2.80 -6.95 4.34
CA ALA A 23 2.54 -6.75 5.77
C ALA A 23 3.63 -5.91 6.46
N VAL A 24 4.89 -6.12 6.10
CA VAL A 24 6.03 -5.33 6.60
C VAL A 24 5.94 -3.89 6.09
N MET A 25 5.82 -3.71 4.77
CA MET A 25 5.84 -2.37 4.15
C MET A 25 4.57 -1.57 4.46
N ASN A 26 3.43 -2.22 4.68
CA ASN A 26 2.15 -1.58 5.03
C ASN A 26 2.15 -0.97 6.45
N LYS A 27 3.18 -1.21 7.26
CA LYS A 27 3.40 -0.49 8.52
C LYS A 27 3.77 0.98 8.27
N GLU A 28 4.53 1.24 7.21
CA GLU A 28 5.10 2.56 6.91
C GLU A 28 4.46 3.23 5.68
N HIS A 29 4.02 2.42 4.71
CA HIS A 29 3.50 2.84 3.42
C HIS A 29 2.04 2.41 3.22
N THR A 30 1.30 3.17 2.42
CA THR A 30 -0.07 2.84 1.99
C THR A 30 -0.08 1.89 0.80
N PHE A 31 -1.20 1.19 0.55
CA PHE A 31 -1.32 0.35 -0.66
C PHE A 31 -1.14 1.13 -1.97
N LYS A 32 -1.47 2.42 -1.98
CA LYS A 32 -1.21 3.31 -3.11
C LYS A 32 0.31 3.44 -3.36
N GLU A 33 1.09 3.69 -2.31
CA GLU A 33 2.56 3.74 -2.42
C GLU A 33 3.15 2.39 -2.81
N LEU A 34 2.66 1.29 -2.23
CA LEU A 34 3.12 -0.07 -2.59
C LEU A 34 2.82 -0.39 -4.06
N SER A 35 1.68 0.06 -4.60
CA SER A 35 1.38 -0.11 -6.03
C SER A 35 2.39 0.64 -6.92
N ILE A 36 2.85 1.83 -6.49
CA ILE A 36 3.89 2.59 -7.20
C ILE A 36 5.22 1.82 -7.15
N PHE A 37 5.59 1.23 -6.01
CA PHE A 37 6.83 0.45 -5.88
C PHE A 37 6.82 -0.81 -6.75
N ALA A 38 5.67 -1.47 -6.88
CA ALA A 38 5.49 -2.60 -7.78
C ALA A 38 5.29 -2.19 -9.25
N CYS A 39 5.32 -0.90 -9.60
CA CYS A 39 5.05 -0.40 -10.96
C CYS A 39 3.71 -0.91 -11.54
N VAL A 40 2.68 -1.03 -10.70
CA VAL A 40 1.35 -1.48 -11.12
C VAL A 40 0.30 -0.43 -10.78
N SER A 41 -0.85 -0.52 -11.46
CA SER A 41 -2.02 0.29 -11.12
C SER A 41 -2.54 -0.05 -9.72
N ASN A 42 -2.99 0.98 -8.99
CA ASN A 42 -3.60 0.81 -7.67
C ASN A 42 -4.80 -0.17 -7.69
N SER A 43 -5.59 -0.19 -8.77
CA SER A 43 -6.71 -1.13 -8.94
C SER A 43 -6.24 -2.59 -8.99
N SER A 44 -5.19 -2.88 -9.77
CA SER A 44 -4.60 -4.22 -9.88
C SER A 44 -4.02 -4.65 -8.53
N PHE A 45 -3.33 -3.74 -7.84
CA PHE A 45 -2.76 -3.99 -6.52
C PHE A 45 -3.86 -4.20 -5.45
N GLN A 46 -4.97 -3.48 -5.52
CA GLN A 46 -6.13 -3.70 -4.66
C GLN A 46 -6.79 -5.06 -4.92
N GLY A 47 -6.89 -5.49 -6.17
CA GLY A 47 -7.37 -6.83 -6.52
C GLY A 47 -6.50 -7.93 -5.89
N LEU A 48 -5.17 -7.77 -6.00
CA LEU A 48 -4.21 -8.70 -5.40
C LEU A 48 -4.28 -8.71 -3.88
N THR A 49 -4.24 -7.54 -3.23
CA THR A 49 -4.32 -7.46 -1.76
C THR A 49 -5.65 -7.98 -1.21
N ARG A 50 -6.78 -7.81 -1.95
CA ARG A 50 -8.06 -8.45 -1.60
C ARG A 50 -7.98 -9.97 -1.69
N ARG A 51 -7.38 -10.54 -2.75
CA ARG A 51 -7.15 -11.99 -2.87
C ARG A 51 -6.31 -12.52 -1.71
N LEU A 52 -5.27 -11.78 -1.31
CA LEU A 52 -4.40 -12.11 -0.18
C LEU A 52 -5.03 -11.84 1.21
N LYS A 53 -6.28 -11.35 1.26
CA LYS A 53 -6.99 -10.95 2.51
C LYS A 53 -6.18 -9.97 3.36
N LEU A 54 -5.51 -9.02 2.70
CA LEU A 54 -4.71 -7.97 3.34
C LEU A 54 -5.50 -6.68 3.45
N THR A 55 -5.37 -6.02 4.61
CA THR A 55 -6.04 -4.75 4.89
C THR A 55 -5.04 -3.61 4.84
N SER A 56 -5.32 -2.58 4.04
CA SER A 56 -4.45 -1.41 3.99
C SER A 56 -4.44 -0.69 5.33
N ASN A 57 -3.28 -0.18 5.72
CA ASN A 57 -3.16 0.66 6.89
C ASN A 57 -3.82 2.03 6.62
N LYS A 58 -5.12 2.12 6.92
CA LYS A 58 -5.92 3.35 6.77
C LYS A 58 -5.46 4.48 7.68
N LYS A 59 -4.60 4.23 8.68
CA LYS A 59 -4.16 5.26 9.66
C LYS A 59 -3.48 6.46 9.00
N ARG A 60 -2.90 6.32 7.80
CA ARG A 60 -2.21 7.44 7.12
C ARG A 60 -3.05 8.18 6.06
N VAL A 61 -4.16 7.59 5.58
CA VAL A 61 -5.07 8.30 4.64
C VAL A 61 -5.83 9.42 5.34
N ARG A 62 -5.83 9.45 6.69
CA ARG A 62 -6.46 10.49 7.51
C ARG A 62 -5.55 11.68 7.85
N LYS A 63 -4.49 11.93 7.07
CA LYS A 63 -3.65 13.13 7.19
C LYS A 63 -3.41 13.76 5.81
N SER A 64 -4.36 14.58 5.35
CA SER A 64 -4.14 15.76 4.48
C SER A 64 -5.43 16.43 3.94
N ASN A 65 -6.65 16.01 4.30
CA ASN A 65 -7.89 16.68 3.82
C ASN A 65 -8.78 17.28 4.92
N THR A 66 -8.24 17.52 6.10
CA THR A 66 -8.89 18.42 7.07
C THR A 66 -7.85 19.44 7.48
N MET A 67 -7.52 20.33 6.54
CA MET A 67 -7.23 21.70 6.98
C MET A 67 -8.51 22.16 7.65
N PHE A 68 -8.40 22.51 8.93
CA PHE A 68 -9.37 23.36 9.59
C PHE A 68 -9.51 24.62 8.72
N LEU A 69 -10.59 24.71 7.94
CA LEU A 69 -11.18 26.00 7.60
C LEU A 69 -12.24 26.24 8.69
N GLU A 70 -11.72 26.51 9.88
CA GLU A 70 -12.40 27.39 10.81
C GLU A 70 -12.28 28.79 10.19
N GLY A 71 -13.41 29.41 9.83
CA GLY A 71 -13.44 30.80 9.41
C GLY A 71 -14.39 31.11 8.27
N GLY A 72 -15.59 31.60 8.62
CA GLY A 72 -16.23 32.64 7.81
C GLY A 72 -17.73 32.48 7.54
N ARG A 73 -18.52 32.89 8.55
CA ARG A 73 -19.97 33.19 8.57
C ARG A 73 -20.94 32.04 8.79
#